data_AF-A0A6J7ABK2-F1
#
_entry.id   AF-A0A6J7ABK2-F1
#
_cell.length_a   1.000
_cell.length_b   1.000
_cell.length_c   1.000
_cell.angle_alpha   90.00
_cell.angle_beta   90.00
_cell.angle_gamma   90.00
#
_symmetry.space_group_name_H-M   'P 1'
#
loop_
_entity.id
_entity.type
_entity.pdbx_description
1 polymer ?
#
loop_
_entity_poly.entity_id
_entity_poly.type
_entity_poly.pdbx_seq_one_letter_code
_entity_poly.pdbx_strand_id
1 'polypeptide(L)'
;MKSLTTEGASTKISPIVRQDKEVKTIMVPVTSSKILVIESRKSESLDVIPSQNEGVLVYTVDMMKGQLGGGYVIQKRVGSIDTNFEDAALHAGDSITVEGVKITVTGLSTSGDTVKISKG
;
A
#
# COMPACT_ATOMS: atom_id res chain seq x y z
N MET A 1 1.05 13.63 15.18
CA MET A 1 1.50 12.48 14.37
C MET A 1 2.97 12.26 14.65
N LYS A 2 3.41 11.01 14.84
CA LYS A 2 4.85 10.71 14.95
C LYS A 2 5.47 10.98 13.57
N SER A 3 6.40 11.92 13.49
CA SER A 3 7.07 12.23 12.22
C SER A 3 7.82 11.01 11.72
N LEU A 4 7.74 10.74 10.41
CA LEU A 4 8.52 9.68 9.77
C LEU A 4 10.01 9.97 9.93
N THR A 5 10.75 9.00 10.44
CA THR A 5 12.21 9.05 10.55
C THR A 5 12.86 8.24 9.43
N THR A 6 14.16 8.43 9.23
CA THR A 6 14.97 7.62 8.31
C THR A 6 15.09 6.17 8.79
N GLU A 7 15.07 5.93 10.11
CA GLU A 7 15.04 4.58 10.67
C GLU A 7 13.75 3.83 10.29
N GLY A 8 12.63 4.56 10.25
CA GLY A 8 11.31 4.05 9.89
C GLY A 8 10.61 3.27 11.00
N ALA A 9 9.40 2.82 10.70
CA ALA A 9 8.59 1.98 11.58
C ALA A 9 8.08 0.76 10.79
N SER A 10 8.10 -0.40 11.44
CA SER A 10 7.54 -1.63 10.86
C SER A 10 6.16 -1.89 11.44
N THR A 11 5.22 -2.22 10.57
CA THR A 11 3.83 -2.47 10.93
C THR A 11 3.31 -3.64 10.11
N LYS A 12 2.62 -4.58 10.77
CA LYS A 12 1.84 -5.60 10.09
C LYS A 12 0.46 -5.06 9.76
N ILE A 13 0.01 -5.26 8.52
CA ILE A 13 -1.30 -4.86 8.02
C ILE A 13 -2.12 -6.12 7.77
N SER A 14 -3.27 -6.25 8.42
CA SER A 14 -4.23 -7.32 8.13
C SER A 14 -4.93 -7.04 6.80
N PRO A 15 -5.28 -8.06 6.00
CA PRO A 15 -6.02 -7.88 4.76
C PRO A 15 -7.27 -7.01 4.97
N ILE A 16 -7.48 -6.07 4.05
CA ILE A 16 -8.45 -4.98 4.23
C ILE A 16 -9.88 -5.50 4.40
N VAL A 17 -10.22 -6.62 3.76
CA VAL A 17 -11.58 -7.19 3.75
C VAL A 17 -11.93 -7.93 5.05
N ARG A 18 -10.95 -8.28 5.90
CA ARG A 18 -11.20 -9.05 7.12
C ARG A 18 -11.86 -8.22 8.19
N GLN A 19 -12.82 -8.79 8.91
CA GLN A 19 -13.49 -8.15 10.04
C GLN A 19 -12.77 -8.49 11.36
N ASP A 20 -11.57 -7.95 11.53
CA ASP A 20 -10.77 -8.07 12.76
C ASP A 20 -10.43 -6.68 13.32
N LYS A 21 -9.70 -6.63 14.44
CA LYS A 21 -9.30 -5.38 15.12
C LYS A 21 -7.86 -4.97 14.80
N GLU A 22 -7.21 -5.62 13.84
CA GLU A 22 -5.83 -5.37 13.46
C GLU A 22 -5.74 -4.13 12.55
N VAL A 23 -4.52 -3.63 12.35
CA VAL A 23 -4.28 -2.49 11.44
C VAL A 23 -4.70 -2.86 10.02
N LYS A 24 -5.58 -2.06 9.41
CA LYS A 24 -6.12 -2.31 8.06
C LYS A 24 -5.42 -1.57 6.93
N THR A 25 -4.83 -0.44 7.25
CA THR A 25 -4.18 0.43 6.28
C THR A 25 -3.23 1.37 7.00
N ILE A 26 -2.19 1.81 6.29
CA ILE A 26 -1.35 2.91 6.72
C ILE A 26 -1.58 4.06 5.76
N MET A 27 -1.90 5.23 6.32
CA MET A 27 -2.10 6.45 5.56
C MET A 27 -1.09 7.51 5.98
N VAL A 28 -0.39 8.09 5.00
CA VAL A 28 0.65 9.11 5.22
C VAL A 28 0.31 10.37 4.43
N PRO A 29 -0.06 11.48 5.08
CA PRO A 29 -0.16 12.76 4.39
C PRO A 29 1.20 13.14 3.79
N VAL A 30 1.26 13.37 2.48
CA VAL A 30 2.49 13.73 1.76
C VAL A 30 2.48 15.20 1.31
N THR A 31 1.29 15.78 1.12
CA THR A 31 1.09 17.22 0.96
C THR A 31 -0.16 17.65 1.75
N SER A 32 -0.56 18.93 1.65
CA SER A 32 -1.80 19.42 2.24
C SER A 32 -3.08 18.81 1.63
N SER A 33 -2.99 18.24 0.43
CA SER A 33 -4.12 17.67 -0.30
C SER A 33 -3.91 16.24 -0.78
N LYS A 34 -2.73 15.67 -0.58
CA LYS A 34 -2.38 14.33 -1.07
C LYS A 34 -1.98 13.41 0.09
N ILE A 35 -2.51 12.19 0.05
CA ILE A 35 -2.20 11.13 1.02
C ILE A 35 -1.70 9.89 0.29
N LEU A 36 -0.72 9.21 0.85
CA LEU A 36 -0.28 7.88 0.45
C LEU A 36 -1.06 6.84 1.26
N VAL A 37 -1.55 5.79 0.61
CA VAL A 37 -2.30 4.69 1.22
C VAL A 37 -1.60 3.37 0.91
N ILE A 38 -1.50 2.52 1.93
CA ILE A 38 -0.81 1.23 1.89
C ILE A 38 -1.71 0.17 2.53
N GLU A 39 -2.09 -0.85 1.76
CA GLU A 39 -3.06 -1.87 2.16
C GLU A 39 -2.52 -3.29 1.86
N SER A 40 -2.82 -4.25 2.74
CA SER A 40 -2.67 -5.67 2.40
C SER A 40 -3.91 -6.15 1.64
N ARG A 41 -3.72 -6.73 0.46
CA ARG A 41 -4.79 -7.25 -0.41
C ARG A 41 -4.57 -8.73 -0.66
N LYS A 42 -5.62 -9.51 -0.41
CA LYS A 42 -5.70 -10.97 -0.57
C LYS A 42 -6.99 -11.32 -1.29
N SER A 43 -7.02 -12.46 -1.97
CA SER A 43 -8.22 -12.95 -2.66
C SER A 43 -9.22 -13.52 -1.67
N GLU A 44 -10.02 -12.62 -1.09
CA GLU A 44 -10.99 -12.93 -0.03
C GLU A 44 -12.24 -12.07 -0.22
N SER A 45 -13.42 -12.70 -0.09
CA SER A 45 -14.74 -12.05 -0.05
C SER A 45 -15.01 -11.03 -1.17
N LEU A 46 -14.59 -9.78 -0.99
CA LEU A 46 -14.80 -8.65 -1.90
C LEU A 46 -13.76 -8.59 -3.02
N ASP A 47 -12.65 -9.30 -2.88
CA ASP A 47 -11.52 -9.29 -3.81
C ASP A 47 -11.38 -10.65 -4.50
N VAL A 48 -11.18 -10.62 -5.83
CA VAL A 48 -10.78 -11.78 -6.64
C VAL A 48 -9.41 -11.45 -7.23
N ILE A 49 -8.35 -11.98 -6.62
CA ILE A 49 -6.96 -11.66 -6.98
C ILE A 49 -6.24 -12.98 -7.28
N PRO A 50 -5.57 -13.14 -8.43
CA PRO A 50 -4.71 -14.28 -8.64
C PRO A 50 -3.66 -14.37 -7.53
N SER A 51 -3.42 -15.57 -6.98
CA SER A 51 -2.54 -15.74 -5.81
C SER A 51 -1.14 -15.11 -5.97
N GLN A 52 -0.61 -15.09 -7.20
CA GLN A 52 0.68 -14.49 -7.54
C GLN A 52 0.69 -12.96 -7.60
N ASN A 53 -0.48 -12.32 -7.52
CA ASN A 53 -0.67 -10.87 -7.54
C ASN A 53 -1.15 -10.33 -6.18
N GLU A 54 -1.34 -11.20 -5.18
CA GLU A 54 -1.61 -10.78 -3.81
C GLU A 54 -0.40 -10.08 -3.19
N GLY A 55 -0.64 -9.10 -2.33
CA GLY A 55 0.44 -8.38 -1.68
C GLY A 55 0.02 -7.03 -1.14
N VAL A 56 0.98 -6.09 -1.12
CA VAL A 56 0.76 -4.75 -0.60
C VAL A 56 0.44 -3.79 -1.73
N LEU A 57 -0.81 -3.33 -1.79
CA LEU A 57 -1.22 -2.28 -2.71
C LEU A 57 -0.79 -0.92 -2.16
N VAL A 58 -0.14 -0.12 -2.99
CA VAL A 58 0.27 1.25 -2.66
C VAL A 58 -0.31 2.22 -3.69
N TYR A 59 -0.95 3.28 -3.22
CA TYR A 59 -1.52 4.31 -4.09
C TYR A 59 -1.56 5.67 -3.39
N THR A 60 -1.57 6.75 -4.15
CA THR A 60 -1.83 8.10 -3.61
C THR A 60 -3.25 8.51 -3.90
N VAL A 61 -3.88 9.28 -3.01
CA VAL A 61 -5.16 9.94 -3.27
C VAL A 61 -4.97 11.46 -3.20
N ASP A 62 -5.32 12.15 -4.30
CA ASP A 62 -5.37 13.61 -4.37
C ASP A 62 -6.80 14.10 -4.10
N MET A 63 -6.97 14.76 -2.96
CA MET A 63 -8.26 15.24 -2.47
C MET A 63 -8.76 16.49 -3.20
N MET A 64 -7.93 17.13 -4.03
CA MET A 64 -8.38 18.23 -4.89
C MET A 64 -9.10 17.74 -6.14
N LYS A 65 -8.90 16.47 -6.51
CA LYS A 65 -9.72 15.85 -7.54
C LYS A 65 -11.07 15.49 -6.91
N GLY A 66 -12.15 16.05 -7.47
CA GLY A 66 -13.51 15.78 -6.99
C GLY A 66 -13.82 14.28 -6.94
N GLN A 67 -14.83 13.91 -6.16
CA GLN A 67 -15.16 12.51 -5.77
C GLN A 67 -15.22 11.49 -6.94
N LEU A 68 -15.47 11.93 -8.17
CA LEU A 68 -15.57 11.08 -9.37
C LEU A 68 -14.44 11.28 -10.39
N GLY A 69 -13.44 12.12 -10.07
CA GLY A 69 -12.37 12.52 -10.98
C GLY A 69 -11.16 11.58 -11.02
N GLY A 70 -11.22 10.41 -10.38
CA GLY A 70 -10.06 9.50 -10.30
C GLY A 70 -8.93 10.11 -9.45
N GLY A 71 -9.22 10.39 -8.18
CA GLY A 71 -8.25 10.93 -7.22
C GLY A 71 -7.10 9.98 -6.91
N TYR A 72 -7.30 8.67 -7.09
CA TYR A 72 -6.31 7.67 -6.73
C TYR A 72 -5.35 7.34 -7.89
N VAL A 73 -4.07 7.14 -7.58
CA VAL A 73 -3.02 6.75 -8.53
C VAL A 73 -2.20 5.61 -7.95
N ILE A 74 -2.28 4.44 -8.58
CA ILE A 74 -1.57 3.23 -8.17
C ILE A 74 -0.06 3.39 -8.39
N GLN A 75 0.73 2.97 -7.39
CA GLN A 75 2.18 2.95 -7.42
C GLN A 75 2.63 1.50 -7.62
N LYS A 76 3.00 1.16 -8.86
CA LYS A 76 3.30 -0.22 -9.26
C LYS A 76 4.65 -0.70 -8.72
N ARG A 77 4.75 -1.99 -8.38
CA ARG A 77 6.05 -2.66 -8.19
C ARG A 77 6.91 -2.59 -9.45
N VAL A 78 8.23 -2.69 -9.26
CA VAL A 78 9.17 -2.84 -10.38
C VAL A 78 8.83 -4.12 -11.16
N GLY A 79 8.75 -4.01 -12.48
CA GLY A 79 8.44 -5.13 -13.37
C GLY A 79 6.95 -5.44 -13.54
N SER A 80 6.04 -4.68 -12.92
CA SER A 80 4.61 -4.74 -13.26
C SER A 80 4.37 -4.20 -14.67
N ILE A 81 3.74 -5.01 -15.52
CA ILE A 81 3.50 -4.72 -16.94
C ILE A 81 2.02 -4.67 -17.29
N ASP A 82 1.14 -5.13 -16.39
CA ASP A 82 -0.29 -5.12 -16.63
C ASP A 82 -0.83 -3.68 -16.74
N THR A 83 -1.62 -3.42 -17.78
CA THR A 83 -2.20 -2.10 -18.06
C THR A 83 -3.37 -1.76 -17.15
N ASN A 84 -4.02 -2.79 -16.58
CA ASN A 84 -5.09 -2.68 -15.60
C ASN A 84 -4.57 -2.71 -14.16
N PHE A 85 -3.25 -2.78 -13.96
CA PHE A 85 -2.59 -2.76 -12.65
C PHE A 85 -2.88 -3.98 -11.78
N GLU A 86 -3.34 -5.09 -12.37
CA GLU A 86 -3.65 -6.32 -11.63
C GLU A 86 -2.42 -6.98 -11.02
N ASP A 87 -1.21 -6.69 -11.52
CA ASP A 87 0.09 -7.16 -11.03
C ASP A 87 0.88 -6.09 -10.25
N ALA A 88 0.22 -5.00 -9.84
CA ALA A 88 0.90 -3.84 -9.27
C ALA A 88 1.36 -4.00 -7.81
N ALA A 89 0.76 -4.92 -7.05
CA ALA A 89 1.01 -5.08 -5.63
C ALA A 89 2.48 -5.44 -5.33
N LEU A 90 3.04 -4.81 -4.30
CA LEU A 90 4.40 -5.08 -3.85
C LEU A 90 4.48 -6.43 -3.13
N HIS A 91 5.57 -7.16 -3.39
CA HIS A 91 5.90 -8.44 -2.77
C HIS A 91 7.02 -8.32 -1.72
N ALA A 92 7.24 -9.36 -0.93
CA ALA A 92 8.34 -9.40 0.02
C ALA A 92 9.70 -9.13 -0.66
N GLY A 93 10.44 -8.17 -0.14
CA GLY A 93 11.69 -7.68 -0.73
C GLY A 93 11.53 -6.44 -1.61
N ASP A 94 10.34 -6.16 -2.13
CA ASP A 94 10.09 -4.98 -2.94
C ASP A 94 10.20 -3.70 -2.10
N SER A 95 10.72 -2.65 -2.74
CA SER A 95 10.76 -1.32 -2.15
C SER A 95 10.55 -0.24 -3.21
N ILE A 96 9.71 0.73 -2.87
CA ILE A 96 9.45 1.92 -3.69
C ILE A 96 9.53 3.18 -2.82
N THR A 97 9.80 4.32 -3.44
CA THR A 97 9.72 5.63 -2.78
C THR A 97 8.67 6.48 -3.51
N VAL A 98 7.70 6.99 -2.76
CA VAL A 98 6.59 7.79 -3.27
C VAL A 98 6.54 9.10 -2.48
N GLU A 99 6.73 10.23 -3.16
CA GLU A 99 6.61 11.57 -2.55
C GLU A 99 7.45 11.72 -1.25
N GLY A 100 8.67 11.18 -1.24
CA GLY A 100 9.58 11.22 -0.09
C GLY A 100 9.29 10.21 1.03
N VAL A 101 8.38 9.26 0.81
CA VAL A 101 8.09 8.14 1.73
C VAL A 101 8.60 6.85 1.10
N LYS A 102 9.54 6.18 1.78
CA LYS A 102 10.03 4.87 1.36
C LYS A 102 9.22 3.76 2.01
N ILE A 103 8.73 2.85 1.18
CA ILE A 103 7.95 1.67 1.55
C ILE A 103 8.79 0.45 1.21
N THR A 104 8.94 -0.47 2.15
CA THR A 104 9.58 -1.76 1.94
C THR A 104 8.68 -2.85 2.49
N VAL A 105 8.33 -3.83 1.67
CA VAL A 105 7.58 -5.01 2.15
C VAL A 105 8.57 -6.01 2.70
N THR A 106 8.50 -6.28 3.99
CA THR A 106 9.45 -7.16 4.69
C THR A 106 8.95 -8.59 4.83
N GLY A 107 7.66 -8.83 4.61
CA GLY A 107 7.11 -10.17 4.60
C GLY A 107 5.66 -10.20 4.12
N LEU A 108 5.30 -11.25 3.41
CA LEU A 108 3.91 -11.58 3.09
C LEU A 108 3.48 -12.79 3.93
N SER A 109 2.23 -12.80 4.38
CA SER A 109 1.65 -14.00 4.99
C SER A 109 0.15 -14.08 4.76
N THR A 110 -0.41 -15.27 4.98
CA THR A 110 -1.87 -15.43 5.02
C THR A 110 -2.49 -14.53 6.08
N SER A 111 -1.85 -14.32 7.23
CA SER A 111 -2.37 -13.47 8.31
C SER A 111 -2.23 -11.95 8.08
N GLY A 112 -1.66 -11.53 6.94
CA GLY A 112 -1.36 -10.14 6.61
C GLY A 112 0.10 -9.90 6.28
N ASP A 113 0.39 -8.71 5.80
CA ASP A 113 1.69 -8.35 5.23
C ASP A 113 2.40 -7.33 6.12
N THR A 114 3.72 -7.44 6.24
CA THR A 114 4.53 -6.53 7.06
C THR A 114 5.25 -5.54 6.15
N VAL A 115 5.12 -4.26 6.49
CA VAL A 115 5.77 -3.17 5.77
C VAL A 115 6.62 -2.36 6.73
N LYS A 116 7.74 -1.85 6.23
CA LYS A 116 8.55 -0.82 6.86
C LYS A 116 8.37 0.49 6.10
N ILE A 117 7.95 1.53 6.82
CA ILE A 117 7.76 2.88 6.27
C ILE A 117 8.80 3.82 6.88
N SER A 118 9.50 4.56 6.04
CA SER A 118 10.57 5.49 6.45
C SER A 118 10.55 6.74 5.60
N LYS A 119 11.25 7.78 6.06
CA LYS A 119 11.58 8.92 5.21
C LYS A 119 12.51 8.45 4.09
N GLY A 120 12.11 8.70 2.84
CA GLY A 120 12.86 8.36 1.63
C GLY A 120 13.96 9.35 1.30
#